data_AF-A0A0Q5LFU6-F1
#
_entry.id   AF-A0A0Q5LFU6-F1
#
_cell.length_a   1.000
_cell.length_b   1.000
_cell.length_c   1.000
_cell.angle_alpha   90.00
_cell.angle_beta   90.00
_cell.angle_gamma   90.00
#
_symmetry.space_group_name_H-M   'P 1'
#
loop_
_entity.id
_entity.type
_entity.pdbx_description
1 polymer ?
#
loop_
_entity_poly.entity_id
_entity_poly.type
_entity_poly.pdbx_seq_one_letter_code
_entity_poly.pdbx_strand_id
1 'polypeptide(L)'
;MRTEPRAALSPAVKAVAWTASVFFALLLFAVAWVWCGMSYEEQFSEQSKAVSAGSTMQGWGLTVGLVPVLVFHALVAIGAFFAVHDGGRRGVPASLALAVVLVLAVSLPGFVAVQLLYGGTMFAPPVYVP
;
A
#
# COMPACT_ATOMS: atom_id res chain seq x y z
N MET A 1 5.40 -18.85 -34.45
CA MET A 1 4.86 -17.77 -33.59
C MET A 1 3.42 -17.55 -33.99
N ARG A 2 2.43 -17.73 -33.10
CA ARG A 2 1.03 -17.41 -33.44
C ARG A 2 0.91 -15.90 -33.59
N THR A 3 0.56 -15.46 -34.80
CA THR A 3 0.39 -14.05 -35.18
C THR A 3 -1.05 -13.57 -35.03
N GLU A 4 -1.98 -14.44 -34.65
CA GLU A 4 -3.38 -14.04 -34.50
C GLU A 4 -3.63 -13.27 -33.20
N PRO A 5 -4.37 -12.14 -33.24
CA PRO A 5 -4.77 -11.41 -32.05
C PRO A 5 -5.56 -12.32 -31.11
N ARG A 6 -5.21 -12.36 -29.83
CA ARG A 6 -6.03 -13.05 -28.83
C ARG A 6 -7.44 -12.45 -28.83
N ALA A 7 -8.44 -13.31 -28.82
CA ALA A 7 -9.83 -12.88 -28.70
C ALA A 7 -9.99 -11.99 -27.45
N ALA A 8 -10.73 -10.89 -27.59
CA ALA A 8 -10.99 -9.98 -26.50
C ALA A 8 -11.74 -10.71 -25.36
N LEU A 9 -11.34 -10.46 -24.12
CA LEU A 9 -12.06 -10.98 -22.95
C LEU A 9 -13.50 -10.45 -22.94
N SER A 10 -14.44 -11.30 -22.53
CA SER A 10 -15.84 -10.90 -22.38
C SER A 10 -15.99 -9.81 -21.30
N PRO A 11 -17.01 -8.94 -21.38
CA PRO A 11 -17.25 -7.91 -20.37
C PRO A 11 -17.39 -8.47 -18.95
N ALA A 12 -18.03 -9.64 -18.81
CA ALA A 12 -18.19 -10.31 -17.51
C ALA A 12 -16.85 -10.71 -16.89
N VAL A 13 -15.93 -11.28 -17.68
CA VAL A 13 -14.59 -11.66 -17.20
C VAL A 13 -13.79 -10.42 -16.77
N LYS A 14 -13.88 -9.33 -17.54
CA LYS A 14 -13.24 -8.05 -17.17
C LYS A 14 -13.79 -7.50 -15.86
N ALA A 15 -15.12 -7.52 -15.69
CA ALA A 15 -15.76 -7.04 -14.47
C ALA A 15 -15.32 -7.86 -13.25
N VAL A 16 -15.30 -9.20 -13.36
CA VAL A 16 -14.83 -10.08 -12.27
C VAL A 16 -13.37 -9.81 -11.94
N ALA A 17 -12.50 -9.70 -12.94
CA ALA A 17 -11.08 -9.41 -12.73
C ALA A 17 -10.89 -8.06 -12.00
N TRP A 18 -11.57 -7.01 -12.45
CA TRP A 18 -11.50 -5.69 -11.82
C TRP A 18 -12.00 -5.70 -10.38
N THR A 19 -13.18 -6.29 -10.13
CA THR A 19 -13.74 -6.38 -8.78
C THR A 19 -12.82 -7.16 -7.85
N ALA A 20 -12.29 -8.30 -8.29
CA ALA A 20 -11.35 -9.09 -7.51
C ALA A 20 -10.06 -8.29 -7.21
N SER A 21 -9.48 -7.62 -8.21
CA SER A 21 -8.29 -6.80 -8.03
C SER A 21 -8.49 -5.67 -7.02
N VAL A 22 -9.62 -4.96 -7.09
CA VAL A 22 -9.95 -3.90 -6.14
C VAL A 22 -10.12 -4.47 -4.73
N PHE A 23 -10.87 -5.57 -4.59
CA PHE A 23 -11.08 -6.24 -3.31
C PHE A 23 -9.77 -6.66 -2.65
N PHE A 24 -8.91 -7.38 -3.38
CA PHE A 24 -7.62 -7.83 -2.85
C PHE A 24 -6.67 -6.66 -2.59
N ALA A 25 -6.66 -5.61 -3.42
CA ALA A 25 -5.85 -4.42 -3.17
C ALA A 25 -6.25 -3.73 -1.86
N LEU A 26 -7.56 -3.54 -1.62
CA LEU A 26 -8.07 -2.97 -0.36
C LEU A 26 -7.63 -3.80 0.85
N LEU A 27 -7.77 -5.12 0.78
CA LEU A 27 -7.38 -6.02 1.86
C LEU A 27 -5.88 -5.96 2.14
N LEU A 28 -5.05 -6.04 1.09
CA LEU A 28 -3.59 -6.03 1.22
C LEU A 28 -3.06 -4.69 1.73
N PHE A 29 -3.64 -3.56 1.28
CA PHE A 29 -3.29 -2.26 1.83
C PHE A 29 -3.69 -2.12 3.29
N ALA A 30 -4.87 -2.60 3.69
CA ALA A 30 -5.26 -2.60 5.10
C ALA A 30 -4.24 -3.37 5.96
N VAL A 31 -3.85 -4.58 5.53
CA VAL A 31 -2.83 -5.39 6.22
C VAL A 31 -1.48 -4.67 6.26
N ALA A 32 -1.05 -4.06 5.16
CA ALA A 32 0.22 -3.32 5.10
C ALA A 32 0.23 -2.09 6.01
N TRP A 33 -0.87 -1.35 6.08
CA TRP A 33 -1.01 -0.22 6.99
C TRP A 33 -1.01 -0.66 8.46
N VAL A 34 -1.69 -1.76 8.80
CA VAL A 34 -1.64 -2.35 10.15
C VAL A 34 -0.22 -2.81 10.49
N TRP A 35 0.49 -3.47 9.56
CA TRP A 35 1.90 -3.83 9.73
C TRP A 35 2.77 -2.62 10.03
N CYS A 36 2.56 -1.52 9.30
CA CYS A 36 3.28 -0.28 9.54
C CYS A 36 3.02 0.25 10.97
N GLY A 37 1.78 0.19 11.44
CA GLY A 37 1.41 0.62 12.79
C GLY A 37 2.07 -0.23 13.86
N MET A 38 1.99 -1.56 13.73
CA MET A 38 2.63 -2.48 14.67
C MET A 38 4.16 -2.30 14.71
N SER A 39 4.79 -2.10 13.55
CA SER A 39 6.23 -1.85 13.48
C SER A 39 6.62 -0.54 14.18
N TYR A 40 5.77 0.48 14.08
CA TYR A 40 5.98 1.75 14.77
C TYR A 40 5.87 1.59 16.29
N GLU A 41 4.86 0.86 16.79
CA GLU A 41 4.73 0.54 18.23
C GLU A 41 5.93 -0.25 18.76
N GLU A 42 6.39 -1.26 18.01
CA GLU A 42 7.53 -2.10 18.37
C GLU A 42 8.82 -1.29 18.57
N GLN A 43 9.00 -0.22 17.79
CA GLN A 43 10.13 0.69 17.98
C GLN A 43 10.13 1.30 19.39
N PHE A 44 8.98 1.68 19.94
CA PHE A 44 8.91 2.32 21.26
C PHE A 44 8.95 1.31 22.40
N SER A 45 8.33 0.14 22.23
CA SER A 45 8.40 -0.93 23.23
C SER A 45 9.83 -1.44 23.44
N GLU A 46 10.62 -1.52 22.36
CA GLU A 46 12.00 -2.04 22.41
C GLU A 46 13.07 -0.95 22.63
N GLN A 47 12.71 0.34 22.58
CA GLN A 47 13.67 1.44 22.72
C GLN A 47 14.45 1.40 24.05
N SER A 48 13.79 1.09 25.17
CA SER A 48 14.43 1.07 26.49
C SER A 48 15.51 0.00 26.58
N LYS A 49 15.26 -1.19 26.00
CA LYS A 49 16.22 -2.29 25.92
C LYS A 49 17.39 -1.92 25.00
N ALA A 50 17.11 -1.33 23.84
CA ALA A 50 18.14 -0.86 22.93
C ALA A 50 19.09 0.15 23.61
N VAL A 51 18.53 1.15 24.31
CA VAL A 51 19.33 2.13 25.07
C VAL A 51 20.18 1.46 26.15
N SER A 52 19.62 0.49 26.88
CA SER A 52 20.37 -0.27 27.89
C SER A 52 21.54 -1.08 27.33
N ALA A 53 21.45 -1.47 26.05
CA ALA A 53 22.48 -2.18 25.30
C ALA A 53 23.43 -1.23 24.54
N GLY A 54 23.33 0.09 24.75
CA GLY A 54 24.15 1.09 24.05
C GLY A 54 23.79 1.29 22.57
N SER A 55 22.55 0.96 22.17
CA SER A 55 22.03 1.12 20.81
C SER A 55 20.74 1.96 20.78
N THR A 56 20.07 2.03 19.63
CA THR A 56 18.81 2.78 19.46
C THR A 56 17.89 2.09 18.44
N MET A 57 16.57 2.18 18.66
CA MET A 57 15.53 1.76 17.70
C MET A 57 15.03 2.93 16.85
N GLN A 58 15.58 4.14 17.02
CA GLN A 58 15.08 5.34 16.34
C GLN A 58 14.97 5.14 14.81
N GLY A 59 13.75 5.29 14.30
CA GLY A 59 13.45 5.20 12.87
C GLY A 59 13.29 3.77 12.34
N TRP A 60 13.57 2.74 13.15
CA TRP A 60 13.43 1.34 12.75
C TRP A 60 11.98 0.99 12.40
N GLY A 61 11.02 1.44 13.22
CA GLY A 61 9.61 1.10 13.06
C GLY A 61 9.01 1.62 11.76
N LEU A 62 9.33 2.86 11.37
CA LEU A 62 8.95 3.39 10.06
C LEU A 62 9.69 2.71 8.91
N THR A 63 11.01 2.48 9.07
CA THR A 63 11.83 1.90 8.01
C THR A 63 11.37 0.50 7.64
N VAL A 64 11.07 -0.34 8.63
CA VAL A 64 10.55 -1.71 8.43
C VAL A 64 9.07 -1.70 8.12
N GLY A 65 8.30 -0.86 8.80
CA GLY A 65 6.84 -0.79 8.68
C GLY A 65 6.35 -0.31 7.32
N LEU A 66 7.05 0.62 6.68
CA LEU A 66 6.66 1.19 5.38
C LEU A 66 6.97 0.27 4.21
N VAL A 67 7.87 -0.72 4.34
CA VAL A 67 8.26 -1.61 3.23
C VAL A 67 7.06 -2.24 2.52
N PRO A 68 6.14 -2.95 3.20
CA PRO A 68 4.99 -3.55 2.52
C PRO A 68 4.07 -2.49 1.90
N VAL A 69 3.90 -1.34 2.54
CA VAL A 69 3.10 -0.23 2.02
C VAL A 69 3.68 0.25 0.69
N LEU A 70 4.98 0.56 0.65
CA LEU A 70 5.66 1.06 -0.55
C LEU A 70 5.68 0.03 -1.68
N VAL A 71 5.92 -1.25 -1.35
CA VAL A 71 5.88 -2.34 -2.33
C VAL A 71 4.49 -2.45 -2.96
N PHE A 72 3.42 -2.42 -2.17
CA PHE A 72 2.08 -2.49 -2.73
C PHE A 72 1.70 -1.23 -3.53
N HIS A 73 2.11 -0.03 -3.11
CA HIS A 73 1.93 1.18 -3.92
C HIS A 73 2.60 1.01 -5.29
N ALA A 74 3.84 0.53 -5.34
CA ALA A 74 4.56 0.32 -6.59
C ALA A 74 3.87 -0.74 -7.48
N LEU A 75 3.55 -1.92 -6.93
CA LEU A 75 2.92 -3.00 -7.69
C LEU A 75 1.55 -2.60 -8.24
N VAL A 76 0.72 -1.94 -7.43
CA VAL A 76 -0.61 -1.48 -7.83
C VAL A 76 -0.49 -0.32 -8.83
N ALA A 77 0.45 0.61 -8.65
CA ALA A 77 0.68 1.68 -9.61
C ALA A 77 1.08 1.14 -10.99
N ILE A 78 2.02 0.19 -11.03
CA ILE A 78 2.49 -0.45 -12.27
C ILE A 78 1.34 -1.23 -12.92
N GLY A 79 0.64 -2.07 -12.14
CA GLY A 79 -0.50 -2.85 -12.63
C GLY A 79 -1.64 -1.97 -13.14
N ALA A 80 -2.00 -0.92 -12.41
CA ALA A 80 -3.03 0.03 -12.79
C ALA A 80 -2.63 0.80 -14.05
N PHE A 81 -1.37 1.26 -14.14
CA PHE A 81 -0.85 1.93 -15.34
C PHE A 81 -1.05 1.05 -16.58
N PHE A 82 -0.56 -0.19 -16.56
CA PHE A 82 -0.72 -1.08 -17.71
C PHE A 82 -2.18 -1.43 -18.00
N ALA A 83 -3.00 -1.60 -16.97
CA ALA A 83 -4.43 -1.91 -17.13
C ALA A 83 -5.20 -0.75 -17.79
N VAL A 84 -4.84 0.50 -17.51
CA VAL A 84 -5.53 1.68 -18.06
C VAL A 84 -4.86 2.26 -19.30
N HIS A 85 -3.62 1.87 -19.62
CA HIS A 85 -2.86 2.38 -20.74
C HIS A 85 -3.35 1.87 -22.12
N ASP A 86 -4.29 0.91 -22.16
CA ASP A 86 -5.05 0.47 -23.35
C ASP A 86 -4.24 0.41 -24.65
N GLY A 87 -3.04 -0.21 -24.60
CA GLY A 87 -2.17 -0.37 -25.76
C GLY A 87 -1.72 0.94 -26.43
N GLY A 88 -1.65 2.05 -25.69
CA GLY A 88 -1.22 3.36 -26.19
C GLY A 88 -2.36 4.27 -26.63
N ARG A 89 -3.62 3.82 -26.59
CA ARG A 89 -4.79 4.64 -26.94
C ARG A 89 -5.03 5.79 -25.97
N ARG A 90 -4.60 5.62 -24.72
CA ARG A 90 -4.56 6.67 -23.72
C ARG A 90 -3.12 7.19 -23.59
N GLY A 91 -2.95 8.51 -23.66
CA GLY A 91 -1.65 9.15 -23.49
C GLY A 91 -1.00 8.77 -22.15
N VAL A 92 0.32 8.72 -22.11
CA VAL A 92 1.11 8.37 -20.91
C VAL A 92 0.72 9.24 -19.70
N PRO A 93 0.61 10.59 -19.81
CA PRO A 93 0.27 11.42 -18.65
C PRO A 93 -1.11 11.11 -18.05
N ALA A 94 -2.11 10.89 -18.91
CA ALA A 94 -3.45 10.54 -18.46
C ALA A 94 -3.51 9.14 -17.81
N SER A 95 -2.72 8.20 -18.33
CA SER A 95 -2.62 6.84 -17.77
C SER A 95 -1.94 6.87 -16.40
N LEU A 96 -0.87 7.65 -16.26
CA LEU A 96 -0.15 7.84 -15.00
C LEU A 96 -1.04 8.53 -13.95
N ALA A 97 -1.73 9.61 -14.32
CA ALA A 97 -2.65 10.30 -13.42
C ALA A 97 -3.75 9.36 -12.90
N LEU A 98 -4.34 8.56 -13.78
CA LEU A 98 -5.36 7.60 -13.36
C LEU A 98 -4.80 6.47 -12.49
N ALA A 99 -3.61 5.96 -12.80
CA ALA A 99 -2.95 4.95 -11.96
C ALA A 99 -2.73 5.46 -10.54
N VAL A 100 -2.28 6.71 -10.38
CA VAL A 100 -2.13 7.35 -9.06
C VAL A 100 -3.46 7.46 -8.34
N VAL A 101 -4.52 7.92 -9.02
CA VAL A 101 -5.87 8.00 -8.43
C VAL A 101 -6.36 6.64 -7.95
N LEU A 102 -6.16 5.59 -8.74
CA LEU A 102 -6.56 4.22 -8.37
C LEU A 102 -5.80 3.71 -7.15
N VAL A 103 -4.48 3.92 -7.10
CA VAL A 103 -3.65 3.55 -5.93
C VAL A 103 -4.15 4.26 -4.67
N LEU A 104 -4.39 5.56 -4.76
CA LEU A 104 -4.94 6.33 -3.64
C LEU A 104 -6.31 5.80 -3.20
N ALA A 105 -7.20 5.51 -4.16
CA ALA A 105 -8.54 5.02 -3.86
C ALA A 105 -8.55 3.67 -3.11
N VAL A 106 -7.59 2.78 -3.38
CA VAL A 106 -7.51 1.47 -2.70
C VAL A 106 -6.61 1.49 -1.45
N SER A 107 -5.65 2.41 -1.36
CA SER A 107 -4.76 2.54 -0.20
C SER A 107 -5.38 3.35 0.95
N LEU A 108 -6.08 4.44 0.61
CA LEU A 108 -6.62 5.39 1.59
C LEU A 108 -7.59 4.75 2.59
N PRO A 109 -8.51 3.83 2.22
CA PRO A 109 -9.36 3.16 3.20
C PRO A 109 -8.58 2.39 4.26
N GLY A 110 -7.50 1.70 3.88
CA GLY A 110 -6.63 1.01 4.82
C GLY A 110 -5.89 1.98 5.75
N PHE A 111 -5.41 3.10 5.20
CA PHE A 111 -4.80 4.18 5.97
C PHE A 111 -5.77 4.79 6.99
N VAL A 112 -7.00 5.12 6.57
CA VAL A 112 -8.03 5.66 7.46
C VAL A 112 -8.40 4.65 8.54
N ALA A 113 -8.55 3.37 8.18
CA ALA A 113 -8.84 2.33 9.15
C ALA A 113 -7.75 2.23 10.22
N VAL A 114 -6.46 2.24 9.84
CA VAL A 114 -5.37 2.21 10.82
C VAL A 114 -5.34 3.48 11.67
N GLN A 115 -5.58 4.66 11.10
CA GLN A 115 -5.69 5.89 11.88
C GLN A 115 -6.78 5.79 12.94
N LEU A 116 -7.94 5.22 12.62
CA LEU A 116 -9.03 5.01 13.57
C LEU A 116 -8.67 3.98 14.65
N LEU A 117 -8.00 2.89 14.28
CA LEU A 117 -7.55 1.86 15.24
C LEU A 117 -6.58 2.42 16.28
N TYR A 118 -5.72 3.36 15.89
CA TYR A 118 -4.73 3.99 16.76
C TYR A 118 -5.19 5.37 17.28
N GLY A 119 -6.49 5.67 17.29
CA GLY A 119 -7.01 6.93 17.86
C GLY A 119 -6.50 8.21 17.18
N GLY A 120 -6.03 8.11 15.94
CA GLY A 120 -5.45 9.21 15.16
C GLY A 120 -3.96 9.46 15.43
N THR A 121 -3.33 8.68 16.31
CA THR A 121 -1.96 8.94 16.80
C THR A 121 -0.91 7.97 16.28
N MET A 122 -1.19 7.20 15.23
CA MET A 122 -0.27 6.17 14.68
C MET A 122 1.15 6.68 14.42
N PHE A 123 1.31 7.94 14.02
CA PHE A 123 2.64 8.56 13.75
C PHE A 123 3.05 9.58 14.82
N ALA A 124 2.32 9.65 15.92
CA ALA A 124 2.71 10.47 17.06
C ALA A 124 3.56 9.61 17.99
N PRO A 125 4.78 10.04 18.35
CA PRO A 125 5.56 9.32 19.34
C PRO A 125 4.81 9.33 20.68
N PRO A 126 4.65 8.17 21.35
CA PRO A 126 4.06 8.13 22.68
C PRO A 126 4.90 8.97 23.65
N VAL A 127 4.23 9.70 24.55
CA VAL A 127 4.90 10.44 25.63
C VAL A 127 5.40 9.40 26.63
N TYR A 128 6.66 9.01 26.50
CA TYR A 128 7.32 8.12 27.44
C TYR A 128 7.79 8.94 28.64
N VAL A 129 7.14 8.75 29.80
CA VAL A 129 7.64 9.28 31.08
C VAL A 129 8.53 8.18 31.68
N PRO A 130 9.85 8.44 31.83
CA PRO A 130 10.78 7.45 32.35
C PRO A 130 10.49 7.05 33.80
#